data_AF-A0A963WFZ6-F1
#
_entry.id   AF-A0A963WFZ6-F1
#
_cell.length_a   1.000
_cell.length_b   1.000
_cell.length_c   1.000
_cell.angle_alpha   90.00
_cell.angle_beta   90.00
_cell.angle_gamma   90.00
#
_symmetry.space_group_name_H-M   'P 1'
#
loop_
_entity.id
_entity.type
_entity.pdbx_description
1 polymer ?
#
loop_
_entity_poly.entity_id
_entity_poly.type
_entity_poly.pdbx_seq_one_letter_code
_entity_poly.pdbx_strand_id
1 'polypeptide(L)'
;MSAEPNKSSYDVGYGKPPANHQWKPGESGNPKGRPKKKVMPKSIPEYIAEALTETVNLKIDGSVKTVPMSKGLAKSLVRDLMTSSPKDKIKLLEMMEKLGVFQLLQNMAEDASRDEPAIGCLSEEEKELLAIARRDVGLDPPEGWDFDEDWDGRYDDLDDNDDFGVDHEDDQDPD
;
A
#
# COMPACT_ATOMS: atom_id res chain seq x y z
N MET A 1 -81.59 30.92 -9.70
CA MET A 1 -80.70 30.26 -10.68
C MET A 1 -79.29 30.34 -10.13
N SER A 2 -78.77 29.24 -9.60
CA SER A 2 -77.42 29.17 -9.04
C SER A 2 -76.40 29.18 -10.18
N ALA A 3 -75.49 30.14 -10.17
CA ALA A 3 -74.41 30.21 -11.15
C ALA A 3 -73.29 29.23 -10.74
N GLU A 4 -73.07 28.20 -11.56
CA GLU A 4 -71.95 27.27 -11.42
C GLU A 4 -70.63 27.96 -11.86
N PRO A 5 -69.55 27.92 -11.06
CA PRO A 5 -68.29 28.53 -11.48
C PRO A 5 -67.62 27.66 -12.55
N ASN A 6 -67.44 28.26 -13.72
CA ASN A 6 -66.83 27.70 -14.91
C ASN A 6 -65.39 27.20 -14.62
N LYS A 7 -65.16 25.91 -14.86
CA LYS A 7 -63.88 25.21 -14.63
C LYS A 7 -62.85 25.72 -15.63
N SER A 8 -62.09 26.74 -15.23
CA SER A 8 -61.07 27.40 -16.06
C SER A 8 -60.10 26.38 -16.67
N SER A 9 -60.00 26.39 -18.00
CA SER A 9 -59.06 25.60 -18.79
C SER A 9 -57.62 25.96 -18.42
N TYR A 10 -56.98 25.17 -17.55
CA TYR A 10 -55.58 25.31 -17.21
C TYR A 10 -54.72 24.84 -18.39
N ASP A 11 -54.05 25.78 -19.06
CA ASP A 11 -53.21 25.50 -20.23
C ASP A 11 -51.89 24.83 -19.80
N VAL A 12 -51.68 23.60 -20.30
CA VAL A 12 -50.52 22.75 -19.96
C VAL A 12 -49.40 23.04 -20.95
N GLY A 13 -48.20 23.34 -20.43
CA GLY A 13 -47.04 23.69 -21.26
C GLY A 13 -45.72 23.42 -20.54
N TYR A 14 -44.60 23.83 -21.13
CA TYR A 14 -43.28 23.63 -20.54
C TYR A 14 -43.20 24.31 -19.15
N GLY A 15 -42.82 23.54 -18.12
CA GLY A 15 -42.77 24.00 -16.72
C GLY A 15 -44.13 24.17 -16.03
N LYS A 16 -45.25 23.79 -16.68
CA LYS A 16 -46.61 23.90 -16.14
C LYS A 16 -47.28 22.52 -16.09
N PRO A 17 -46.99 21.69 -15.06
CA PRO A 17 -47.60 20.37 -14.94
C PRO A 17 -49.13 20.48 -14.79
N PRO A 18 -49.92 19.49 -15.22
CA PRO A 18 -51.39 19.52 -15.14
C PRO A 18 -51.90 19.75 -13.71
N ALA A 19 -52.85 20.67 -13.55
CA ALA A 19 -53.37 21.07 -12.23
C ALA A 19 -53.89 19.89 -11.38
N ASN A 20 -54.51 18.87 -12.00
CA ASN A 20 -55.04 17.71 -11.30
C ASN A 20 -53.95 16.83 -10.63
N HIS A 21 -52.69 16.98 -11.03
CA HIS A 21 -51.56 16.17 -10.54
C HIS A 21 -50.56 16.98 -9.71
N GLN A 22 -50.81 18.29 -9.53
CA GLN A 22 -49.99 19.12 -8.66
C GLN A 22 -50.31 18.80 -7.20
N TRP A 23 -49.28 18.66 -6.37
CA TRP A 23 -49.49 18.62 -4.92
C TRP A 23 -49.95 19.98 -4.42
N LYS A 24 -50.79 19.98 -3.39
CA LYS A 24 -51.23 21.22 -2.75
C LYS A 24 -50.02 21.88 -2.08
N PRO A 25 -49.94 23.22 -2.07
CA PRO A 25 -48.92 23.93 -1.31
C PRO A 25 -48.93 23.47 0.15
N GLY A 26 -47.77 23.03 0.66
CA GLY A 26 -47.60 22.49 2.01
C GLY A 26 -47.86 20.99 2.17
N GLU A 27 -48.34 20.30 1.13
CA GLU A 27 -48.54 18.86 1.12
C GLU A 27 -47.43 18.18 0.31
N SER A 28 -46.55 17.42 0.97
CA SER A 28 -45.56 16.62 0.26
C SER A 28 -46.22 15.40 -0.36
N GLY A 29 -45.90 15.10 -1.63
CA GLY A 29 -46.35 13.88 -2.30
C GLY A 29 -45.88 12.58 -1.67
N ASN A 30 -44.89 12.64 -0.79
CA ASN A 30 -44.47 11.53 0.04
C ASN A 30 -44.65 11.91 1.52
N PRO A 31 -45.86 11.77 2.09
CA PRO A 31 -46.14 12.14 3.48
C PRO A 31 -45.33 11.33 4.50
N LYS A 32 -44.85 10.14 4.13
CA LYS A 32 -43.96 9.32 4.96
C LYS A 32 -42.49 9.71 4.84
N GLY A 33 -42.17 10.59 3.90
CA GLY A 33 -40.80 11.01 3.59
C GLY A 33 -39.90 9.83 3.22
N ARG A 34 -38.60 10.11 3.17
CA ARG A 34 -37.58 9.06 3.16
C ARG A 34 -37.58 8.40 4.55
N PRO A 35 -37.67 7.06 4.66
CA PRO A 35 -37.62 6.41 5.96
C PRO A 35 -36.32 6.76 6.69
N LYS A 36 -36.40 7.06 7.99
CA LYS A 36 -35.23 7.32 8.83
C LYS A 36 -34.33 6.08 8.81
N LYS A 37 -33.02 6.27 8.57
CA LYS A 37 -32.04 5.18 8.63
C LYS A 37 -32.11 4.56 10.02
N LYS A 38 -32.55 3.31 10.14
CA LYS A 38 -32.51 2.58 11.41
C LYS A 38 -31.03 2.44 11.78
N VAL A 39 -30.62 3.08 12.87
CA VAL A 39 -29.32 2.80 13.48
C VAL A 39 -29.51 1.45 14.18
N MET A 40 -29.15 0.37 13.50
CA MET A 40 -29.12 -0.94 14.14
C MET A 40 -27.98 -0.91 15.16
N PRO A 41 -28.18 -1.38 16.40
CA PRO A 41 -27.06 -1.58 17.32
C PRO A 41 -26.09 -2.56 16.65
N LYS A 42 -24.79 -2.30 16.77
CA LYS A 42 -23.77 -3.19 16.23
C LYS A 42 -23.93 -4.57 16.84
N SER A 43 -23.65 -5.61 16.06
CA SER A 43 -23.66 -6.98 16.54
C SER A 43 -22.42 -7.27 17.42
N ILE A 44 -22.48 -8.29 18.29
CA ILE A 44 -21.32 -8.72 19.10
C ILE A 44 -20.05 -8.94 18.24
N PRO A 45 -20.09 -9.65 17.08
CA PRO A 45 -18.89 -9.81 16.26
C PRO A 45 -18.35 -8.48 15.71
N GLU A 46 -19.19 -7.49 15.42
CA GLU A 46 -18.75 -6.16 15.00
C GLU A 46 -18.01 -5.43 16.12
N TYR A 47 -18.50 -5.47 17.35
CA TYR A 47 -17.80 -4.89 18.50
C TYR A 47 -16.46 -5.58 18.77
N ILE A 48 -16.41 -6.91 18.63
CA ILE A 48 -15.16 -7.67 18.79
C ILE A 48 -14.17 -7.27 17.70
N ALA A 49 -14.61 -7.17 16.44
CA ALA A 49 -13.73 -6.77 15.33
C ALA A 49 -13.17 -5.35 15.54
N GLU A 50 -14.01 -4.39 15.96
CA GLU A 50 -13.61 -3.03 16.26
C GLU A 50 -12.57 -2.99 17.39
N ALA A 51 -12.85 -3.64 18.53
CA ALA A 51 -11.93 -3.72 19.66
C ALA A 51 -10.58 -4.36 19.29
N LEU A 52 -10.58 -5.36 18.40
CA LEU A 52 -9.35 -5.99 17.91
C LEU A 52 -8.50 -5.07 17.03
N THR A 53 -9.09 -4.05 16.40
CA THR A 53 -8.38 -3.03 15.61
C THR A 53 -7.89 -1.85 16.44
N GLU A 54 -8.45 -1.63 17.63
CA GLU A 54 -8.01 -0.58 18.54
C GLU A 54 -6.57 -0.84 19.03
N THR A 55 -5.83 0.24 19.25
CA THR A 55 -4.44 0.16 19.72
C THR A 55 -4.36 0.23 21.24
N VAL A 56 -3.54 -0.63 21.81
CA VAL A 56 -3.29 -0.72 23.25
C VAL A 56 -1.79 -0.60 23.53
N ASN A 57 -1.47 -0.03 24.69
CA ASN A 57 -0.08 0.07 25.15
C ASN A 57 0.32 -1.28 25.78
N LEU A 58 1.20 -2.02 25.10
CA LEU A 58 1.73 -3.28 25.59
C LEU A 58 3.22 -3.18 25.87
N LYS A 59 3.65 -3.75 26.99
CA LYS A 59 5.08 -3.92 27.29
C LYS A 59 5.60 -5.12 26.51
N ILE A 60 6.41 -4.86 25.50
CA ILE A 60 7.03 -5.88 24.63
C ILE A 60 8.54 -5.69 24.76
N ASP A 61 9.24 -6.73 25.22
CA ASP A 61 10.72 -6.75 25.31
C ASP A 61 11.28 -5.57 26.13
N GLY A 62 10.64 -5.27 27.27
CA GLY A 62 11.06 -4.21 28.19
C GLY A 62 10.59 -2.79 27.82
N SER A 63 10.16 -2.56 26.57
CA SER A 63 9.67 -1.26 26.09
C SER A 63 8.14 -1.23 25.97
N VAL A 64 7.52 -0.10 26.30
CA VAL A 64 6.08 0.10 26.08
C VAL A 64 5.88 0.52 24.63
N LYS A 65 5.14 -0.28 23.86
CA LYS A 65 4.80 0.00 22.46
C LYS A 65 3.28 0.02 22.29
N THR A 66 2.79 1.03 21.58
CA THR A 66 1.39 1.10 21.16
C THR A 66 1.19 0.20 19.95
N VAL A 67 0.39 -0.85 20.10
CA VAL A 67 0.14 -1.85 19.05
C VAL A 67 -1.35 -2.20 18.99
N PRO A 68 -1.89 -2.59 17.82
CA PRO A 68 -3.26 -3.10 17.73
C PRO A 68 -3.47 -4.29 18.68
N MET A 69 -4.65 -4.38 19.29
CA MET A 69 -4.99 -5.44 20.25
C MET A 69 -4.89 -6.83 19.61
N SER A 70 -5.33 -6.97 18.36
CA SER A 70 -5.14 -8.18 17.55
C SER A 70 -3.68 -8.63 17.47
N LYS A 71 -2.75 -7.71 17.19
CA LYS A 71 -1.30 -7.99 17.14
C LYS A 71 -0.77 -8.38 18.51
N GLY A 72 -1.24 -7.73 19.56
CA GLY A 72 -0.90 -8.07 20.95
C GLY A 72 -1.32 -9.50 21.32
N LEU A 73 -2.58 -9.84 21.03
CA LEU A 73 -3.18 -11.14 21.28
C LEU A 73 -2.48 -12.25 20.49
N ALA A 74 -2.17 -12.01 19.21
CA ALA A 74 -1.41 -12.97 18.40
C ALA A 74 -0.02 -13.24 19.02
N LYS A 75 0.69 -12.20 19.47
CA LYS A 75 1.99 -12.34 20.12
C LYS A 75 1.91 -13.08 21.46
N SER A 76 0.90 -12.80 22.28
CA SER A 76 0.73 -13.51 23.56
C SER A 76 0.40 -14.98 23.34
N LEU A 77 -0.50 -15.29 22.38
CA LEU A 77 -0.83 -16.67 22.03
C LEU A 77 0.42 -17.45 21.63
N VAL A 78 1.22 -16.94 20.69
CA VAL A 78 2.45 -17.62 20.25
C VAL A 78 3.42 -17.82 21.42
N ARG A 79 3.57 -16.83 22.29
CA ARG A 79 4.42 -16.94 23.49
C ARG A 79 3.94 -18.04 24.43
N ASP A 80 2.66 -18.02 24.77
CA ASP A 80 2.07 -18.98 25.72
C ASP A 80 2.16 -20.40 25.16
N LEU A 81 2.00 -20.54 23.83
CA LEU A 81 2.12 -21.80 23.11
C LEU A 81 3.52 -22.40 23.15
N MET A 82 4.60 -21.62 23.22
CA MET A 82 5.94 -22.18 23.39
C MET A 82 6.03 -23.02 24.67
N THR A 83 5.26 -22.66 25.70
CA THR A 83 5.23 -23.31 27.02
C THR A 83 4.03 -24.24 27.25
N SER A 84 3.05 -24.27 26.33
CA SER A 84 1.77 -24.95 26.54
C SER A 84 1.82 -26.46 26.29
N SER A 85 0.70 -27.13 26.58
CA SER A 85 0.54 -28.56 26.32
C SER A 85 0.50 -28.88 24.81
N PRO A 86 0.85 -30.11 24.39
CA PRO A 86 0.80 -30.51 22.98
C PRO A 86 -0.59 -30.39 22.34
N LYS A 87 -1.67 -30.57 23.12
CA LYS A 87 -3.05 -30.46 22.63
C LYS A 87 -3.39 -29.03 22.20
N ASP A 88 -2.93 -28.05 22.99
CA ASP A 88 -3.14 -26.63 22.68
C ASP A 88 -2.39 -26.22 21.42
N LYS A 89 -1.19 -26.78 21.23
CA LYS A 89 -0.38 -26.61 20.00
C LYS A 89 -1.09 -27.14 18.77
N ILE A 90 -1.65 -28.35 18.86
CA ILE A 90 -2.42 -28.96 17.75
C ILE A 90 -3.64 -28.10 17.40
N LYS A 91 -4.39 -27.64 18.40
CA LYS A 91 -5.57 -26.79 18.18
C LYS A 91 -5.20 -25.45 17.52
N LEU A 92 -4.08 -24.84 17.92
CA LEU A 92 -3.60 -23.63 17.26
C LEU A 92 -3.22 -23.91 15.80
N LEU A 93 -2.48 -24.98 15.53
CA LEU A 93 -2.11 -25.35 14.16
C LEU A 93 -3.35 -25.49 13.26
N GLU A 94 -4.40 -26.14 13.77
CA GLU A 94 -5.70 -26.23 13.07
C GLU A 94 -6.35 -24.86 12.86
N MET A 95 -6.30 -23.97 13.85
CA MET A 95 -6.81 -22.59 13.71
C MET A 95 -6.00 -21.78 12.69
N MET A 96 -4.67 -21.94 12.66
CA MET A 96 -3.77 -21.26 11.72
C MET A 96 -4.01 -21.73 10.27
N GLU A 97 -4.30 -23.01 10.09
CA GLU A 97 -4.72 -23.58 8.80
C GLU A 97 -6.04 -22.96 8.33
N LYS A 98 -7.06 -22.91 9.20
CA LYS A 98 -8.37 -22.29 8.88
C LYS A 98 -8.27 -20.80 8.55
N LEU A 99 -7.32 -20.10 9.17
CA LEU A 99 -7.05 -18.69 8.92
C LEU A 99 -6.16 -18.45 7.69
N GLY A 100 -5.65 -19.51 7.04
CA GLY A 100 -4.79 -19.40 5.86
C GLY A 100 -3.41 -18.81 6.16
N VAL A 101 -2.95 -18.89 7.41
CA VAL A 101 -1.68 -18.26 7.84
C VAL A 101 -0.49 -18.85 7.10
N PHE A 102 -0.51 -20.16 6.82
CA PHE A 102 0.56 -20.82 6.05
C PHE A 102 0.67 -20.30 4.61
N GLN A 103 -0.48 -20.07 3.95
CA GLN A 103 -0.49 -19.47 2.62
C GLN A 103 0.05 -18.03 2.66
N LEU A 104 -0.36 -17.25 3.67
CA LEU A 104 0.12 -15.89 3.85
C LEU A 104 1.63 -15.83 4.13
N LEU A 105 2.17 -16.78 4.90
CA LEU A 105 3.61 -16.90 5.13
C LEU A 105 4.38 -17.27 3.86
N GLN A 106 3.84 -18.16 3.02
CA GLN A 106 4.42 -18.50 1.72
C GLN A 106 4.44 -17.27 0.80
N ASN A 107 3.32 -16.56 0.70
CA ASN A 107 3.22 -15.34 -0.11
C ASN A 107 4.18 -14.25 0.40
N MET A 108 4.29 -14.06 1.73
CA MET A 108 5.24 -13.11 2.31
C MET A 108 6.70 -13.50 2.07
N ALA A 109 7.03 -14.80 2.08
CA ALA A 109 8.37 -15.27 1.76
C ALA A 109 8.70 -15.08 0.27
N GLU A 110 7.72 -15.32 -0.61
CA GLU A 110 7.83 -15.03 -2.04
C GLU A 110 7.97 -13.52 -2.29
N ASP A 111 7.20 -12.67 -1.61
CA ASP A 111 7.28 -11.21 -1.72
C ASP A 111 8.60 -10.66 -1.16
N ALA A 112 9.11 -11.21 -0.06
CA ALA A 112 10.43 -10.87 0.46
C ALA A 112 11.59 -11.33 -0.46
N SER A 113 11.37 -12.35 -1.29
CA SER A 113 12.30 -12.72 -2.37
C SER A 113 12.11 -11.92 -3.66
N ARG A 114 10.96 -11.22 -3.80
CA ARG A 114 10.70 -10.26 -4.88
C ARG A 114 11.25 -8.88 -4.60
N ASP A 115 11.57 -8.56 -3.34
CA ASP A 115 12.46 -7.44 -2.99
C ASP A 115 13.91 -7.74 -3.42
N GLU A 116 14.12 -8.11 -4.69
CA GLU A 116 15.22 -7.49 -5.44
C GLU A 116 15.00 -5.98 -5.26
N PRO A 117 16.01 -5.20 -4.82
CA PRO A 117 15.85 -3.75 -4.73
C PRO A 117 15.29 -3.30 -6.06
N ALA A 118 14.22 -2.50 -6.07
CA ALA A 118 13.58 -2.06 -7.29
C ALA A 118 14.64 -1.48 -8.25
N ILE A 119 15.16 -2.32 -9.16
CA ILE A 119 16.23 -1.96 -10.11
C ILE A 119 15.78 -0.77 -10.97
N GLY A 120 14.47 -0.59 -11.12
CA GLY A 120 13.86 0.53 -11.83
C GLY A 120 13.93 1.88 -11.12
N CYS A 121 14.34 1.99 -9.85
CA CYS A 121 14.47 3.27 -9.13
C CYS A 121 15.91 3.75 -8.93
N LEU A 122 16.90 2.93 -9.27
CA LEU A 122 18.30 3.32 -9.22
C LEU A 122 18.60 4.23 -10.41
N SER A 123 19.25 5.35 -10.14
CA SER A 123 19.81 6.23 -11.17
C SER A 123 20.83 5.47 -12.02
N GLU A 124 21.11 5.97 -13.24
CA GLU A 124 22.10 5.35 -14.13
C GLU A 124 23.48 5.23 -13.46
N GLU A 125 23.85 6.21 -12.63
CA GLU A 125 25.11 6.21 -11.87
C GLU A 125 25.16 5.10 -10.80
N GLU A 126 24.05 4.85 -10.11
CA GLU A 126 23.97 3.81 -9.08
C GLU A 126 23.99 2.41 -9.67
N LYS A 127 23.41 2.25 -10.87
CA LYS A 127 23.47 1.01 -11.65
C LYS A 127 24.90 0.69 -12.07
N GLU A 128 25.65 1.69 -12.49
CA GLU A 128 27.06 1.56 -12.89
C GLU A 128 27.95 1.20 -11.69
N LEU A 129 27.77 1.86 -10.55
CA LEU A 129 28.50 1.53 -9.31
C LEU A 129 28.24 0.09 -8.84
N LEU A 130 27.00 -0.39 -8.96
CA LEU A 130 26.64 -1.77 -8.63
C LEU A 130 27.26 -2.79 -9.59
N ALA A 131 27.37 -2.46 -10.88
CA ALA A 131 28.03 -3.32 -11.87
C ALA A 131 29.54 -3.45 -11.59
N ILE A 132 30.21 -2.34 -11.26
CA ILE A 132 31.62 -2.33 -10.85
C ILE A 132 31.81 -3.19 -9.59
N ALA A 133 30.97 -2.97 -8.56
CA ALA A 133 31.07 -3.71 -7.30
C ALA A 133 30.80 -5.23 -7.47
N ARG A 134 29.90 -5.63 -8.37
CA ARG A 134 29.65 -7.06 -8.66
C ARG A 134 30.81 -7.70 -9.43
N ARG A 135 31.46 -6.97 -10.34
CA ARG A 135 32.65 -7.43 -11.08
C ARG A 135 33.83 -7.72 -10.15
N ASP A 136 34.06 -6.89 -9.13
CA ASP A 136 35.12 -7.10 -8.14
C ASP A 136 34.89 -8.34 -7.26
N VAL A 137 33.63 -8.75 -7.08
CA VAL A 137 33.24 -9.96 -6.34
C VAL A 137 33.03 -11.16 -7.28
N GLY A 138 33.15 -10.96 -8.60
CA GLY A 138 33.02 -12.00 -9.62
C GLY A 138 31.59 -12.51 -9.84
N LEU A 139 30.56 -11.70 -9.54
CA LEU A 139 29.17 -12.01 -9.88
C LEU A 139 28.78 -11.34 -11.20
N ASP A 140 28.15 -12.11 -12.09
CA ASP A 140 27.61 -11.58 -13.35
C ASP A 140 26.47 -10.56 -13.12
N PRO A 141 26.28 -9.60 -14.04
CA PRO A 141 25.16 -8.67 -13.99
C PRO A 141 23.81 -9.42 -14.01
N PRO A 142 22.76 -8.87 -13.37
CA PRO A 142 21.45 -9.51 -13.36
C PRO A 142 20.82 -9.57 -14.76
N GLU A 143 20.10 -10.66 -15.04
CA GLU A 143 19.50 -10.95 -16.34
C GLU A 143 18.41 -9.91 -16.69
N GLY A 144 18.50 -9.29 -17.87
CA GLY A 144 17.56 -8.25 -18.34
C GLY A 144 18.07 -6.80 -18.28
N TRP A 145 19.37 -6.59 -18.01
CA TRP A 145 20.02 -5.30 -18.23
C TRP A 145 20.65 -5.31 -19.62
N ASP A 146 20.07 -4.55 -20.54
CA ASP A 146 20.66 -4.29 -21.84
C ASP A 146 21.83 -3.30 -21.64
N PHE A 147 23.00 -3.83 -21.30
CA PHE A 147 24.25 -3.08 -21.46
C PHE A 147 24.59 -3.23 -22.94
N ASP A 148 24.46 -2.15 -23.71
CA ASP A 148 24.76 -2.17 -25.14
C ASP A 148 26.12 -2.84 -25.38
N GLU A 149 26.12 -3.90 -26.20
CA GLU A 149 27.22 -4.85 -26.45
C GLU A 149 28.48 -4.23 -27.11
N ASP A 150 28.65 -2.90 -27.10
CA ASP A 150 29.76 -2.20 -27.75
C ASP A 150 30.87 -1.76 -26.78
N TRP A 151 30.79 -2.10 -25.50
CA TRP A 151 31.91 -1.87 -24.57
C TRP A 151 32.94 -3.01 -24.65
N ASP A 152 33.86 -2.94 -25.61
CA ASP A 152 34.87 -3.98 -25.86
C ASP A 152 36.09 -3.94 -24.92
N GLY A 153 36.02 -3.18 -23.82
CA GLY A 153 37.00 -3.27 -22.74
C GLY A 153 38.44 -2.89 -23.15
N ARG A 154 38.62 -2.19 -24.27
CA ARG A 154 39.88 -1.55 -24.63
C ARG A 154 39.77 -0.05 -24.45
N TYR A 155 40.55 0.49 -23.52
CA TYR A 155 40.99 1.88 -23.65
C TYR A 155 41.91 1.90 -24.87
N ASP A 156 41.37 2.30 -26.02
CA ASP A 156 42.21 2.62 -27.17
C ASP A 156 43.05 3.85 -26.82
N ASP A 157 44.36 3.66 -26.93
CA ASP A 157 45.40 4.66 -26.84
C ASP A 157 45.04 5.89 -27.69
N LEU A 158 44.68 7.00 -27.03
CA LEU A 158 44.80 8.34 -27.59
C LEU A 158 46.01 9.02 -26.96
N ASP A 159 47.18 8.60 -27.44
CA ASP A 159 48.33 9.48 -27.57
C ASP A 159 48.02 10.44 -28.72
N ASP A 160 47.49 11.62 -28.40
CA ASP A 160 47.65 12.80 -29.26
C ASP A 160 47.97 14.00 -28.37
N ASN A 161 49.16 14.54 -28.63
CA ASN A 161 49.75 15.71 -28.03
C ASN A 161 48.81 16.92 -28.13
N ASP A 162 48.34 17.43 -26.99
CA ASP A 162 48.10 18.86 -26.81
C ASP A 162 49.01 19.39 -25.70
N ASP A 163 50.10 19.96 -26.20
CA ASP A 163 50.96 20.98 -25.62
C ASP A 163 50.22 21.97 -24.71
N PHE A 164 50.31 21.76 -23.39
CA PHE A 164 50.21 22.85 -22.42
C PHE A 164 51.43 22.78 -21.49
N GLY A 165 52.43 23.58 -21.85
CA GLY A 165 53.64 23.79 -21.07
C GLY A 165 53.37 24.07 -19.60
N VAL A 166 53.97 23.25 -18.75
CA VAL A 166 54.31 23.63 -17.38
C VAL A 166 55.82 23.65 -17.33
N ASP A 167 56.36 24.87 -17.30
CA ASP A 167 57.77 25.12 -17.05
C ASP A 167 58.16 24.50 -15.70
N HIS A 168 58.95 23.44 -15.72
CA HIS A 168 59.76 23.01 -14.58
C HIS A 168 61.19 23.38 -14.93
N GLU A 169 61.63 24.54 -14.42
CA GLU A 169 63.05 24.84 -14.33
C GLU A 169 63.68 23.85 -13.34
N ASP A 170 64.70 23.15 -13.85
CA ASP A 170 65.68 22.39 -13.11
C ASP A 170 66.32 23.23 -12.00
N ASP A 171 66.59 22.61 -10.84
CA ASP A 171 67.94 22.66 -10.28
C ASP A 171 68.18 21.65 -9.15
N GLN A 172 68.96 20.63 -9.53
CA GLN A 172 70.07 19.99 -8.82
C GLN A 172 69.82 18.89 -7.77
N ASP A 173 70.26 17.71 -8.24
CA ASP A 173 70.62 16.47 -7.59
C ASP A 173 71.85 16.59 -6.65
N PRO A 174 72.22 15.52 -5.92
CA PRO A 174 72.83 15.55 -4.59
C PRO A 174 74.37 15.51 -4.55
N ASP A 175 74.91 15.80 -3.37
CA ASP A 175 76.16 15.24 -2.83
C ASP A 175 76.00 14.97 -1.32
#